data_AF-A0A930DJ98-F1
#
_entry.id   AF-A0A930DJ98-F1
#
_cell.length_a   1.000
_cell.length_b   1.000
_cell.length_c   1.000
_cell.angle_alpha   90.00
_cell.angle_beta   90.00
_cell.angle_gamma   90.00
#
_symmetry.space_group_name_H-M   'P 1'
#
loop_
_entity.id
_entity.type
_entity.pdbx_description
1 polymer ?
#
loop_
_entity_poly.entity_id
_entity_poly.type
_entity_poly.pdbx_seq_one_letter_code
_entity_poly.pdbx_strand_id
1 'polypeptide(L)'
;TDCINMMNLPEAERKRMIDAEWQRGPEQESYATELTIYANNRMGQIVDISKVLTDNKIDISSMNSRTAKNGKATINISFEIKSREELNDIIGKLKKIQGIIEIERAKG
;
A
#
# COMPACT_ATOMS: atom_id res chain seq x y z
N THR A 1 -16.33 -9.82 -24.21
CA THR A 1 -15.46 -10.83 -24.85
C THR A 1 -15.74 -10.79 -26.33
N ASP A 2 -14.98 -9.99 -27.07
CA ASP A 2 -15.14 -9.87 -28.52
C ASP A 2 -13.77 -9.90 -29.18
N CYS A 3 -13.31 -11.12 -29.51
CA CYS A 3 -12.14 -11.33 -30.34
C CYS A 3 -12.45 -12.40 -31.38
N ILE A 4 -12.36 -12.02 -32.66
CA ILE A 4 -12.55 -12.85 -33.86
C ILE A 4 -11.62 -14.09 -33.87
N ASN A 5 -10.50 -14.04 -33.13
CA ASN A 5 -9.54 -15.15 -33.03
C ASN A 5 -10.03 -16.37 -32.22
N MET A 6 -11.14 -16.28 -31.48
CA MET A 6 -11.72 -17.43 -30.78
C MET A 6 -12.59 -18.32 -31.70
N MET A 7 -13.04 -17.81 -32.85
CA MET A 7 -14.00 -18.53 -33.70
C MET A 7 -13.36 -19.63 -34.56
N ASN A 8 -12.05 -19.58 -34.82
CA ASN A 8 -11.33 -20.53 -35.68
C ASN A 8 -10.47 -21.57 -34.93
N LEU A 9 -10.69 -21.78 -33.63
CA LEU A 9 -9.97 -22.79 -32.87
C LEU A 9 -10.42 -24.21 -33.27
N PRO A 10 -9.49 -25.13 -33.62
CA PRO A 10 -9.78 -26.54 -33.86
C PRO A 10 -10.52 -27.16 -32.66
N GLU A 11 -11.39 -28.15 -32.91
CA GLU A 11 -12.26 -28.76 -31.88
C GLU A 11 -11.46 -29.31 -30.67
N ALA A 12 -10.22 -29.74 -30.90
CA ALA A 12 -9.29 -30.18 -29.87
C ALA A 12 -8.83 -29.08 -28.89
N GLU A 13 -8.76 -27.82 -29.35
CA GLU A 13 -8.35 -26.66 -28.53
C GLU A 13 -9.53 -26.05 -27.75
N ARG A 14 -10.76 -26.16 -28.28
CA ARG A 14 -11.98 -25.79 -27.53
C ARG A 14 -12.16 -26.58 -26.24
N LYS A 15 -11.78 -27.87 -26.22
CA LYS A 15 -11.82 -28.71 -25.00
C LYS A 15 -10.80 -28.31 -23.93
N ARG A 16 -9.82 -27.46 -24.26
CA ARG A 16 -8.82 -26.93 -23.32
C ARG A 16 -9.14 -25.52 -22.83
N MET A 17 -10.22 -24.91 -23.31
CA MET A 17 -10.69 -23.63 -22.79
C MET A 17 -11.24 -23.85 -21.39
N ILE A 18 -10.54 -23.29 -20.40
CA ILE A 18 -11.02 -23.20 -19.03
C ILE A 18 -11.73 -21.85 -18.91
N ASP A 19 -12.96 -21.87 -18.42
CA ASP A 19 -13.69 -20.65 -18.12
C ASP A 19 -13.01 -19.97 -16.93
N ALA A 20 -12.34 -18.86 -17.20
CA ALA A 20 -11.63 -18.08 -16.19
C ALA A 20 -12.54 -16.93 -15.77
N GLU A 21 -13.36 -17.16 -14.75
CA GLU A 21 -13.91 -16.04 -14.01
C GLU A 21 -12.80 -15.47 -13.15
N TRP A 22 -12.56 -14.16 -13.26
CA TRP A 22 -11.86 -13.44 -12.22
C TRP A 22 -12.68 -13.64 -10.96
N GLN A 23 -12.22 -14.52 -10.08
CA GLN A 23 -12.77 -14.68 -8.76
C GLN A 23 -12.76 -13.28 -8.17
N ARG A 24 -13.94 -12.70 -7.95
CA ARG A 24 -14.03 -11.51 -7.09
C ARG A 24 -13.44 -12.01 -5.77
N GLY A 25 -12.24 -11.52 -5.47
CA GLY A 25 -11.52 -11.89 -4.27
C GLY A 25 -12.43 -11.81 -3.06
N PRO A 26 -12.14 -12.56 -1.99
CA PRO A 26 -12.93 -12.49 -0.77
C PRO A 26 -13.20 -11.01 -0.42
N GLU A 27 -14.41 -10.70 0.08
CA GLU A 27 -14.89 -9.33 0.41
C GLU A 27 -13.97 -8.51 1.35
N GLN A 28 -12.82 -9.05 1.76
CA GLN A 28 -11.81 -8.47 2.62
C GLN A 28 -10.39 -8.68 2.06
N GLU A 29 -10.16 -8.42 0.77
CA GLU A 29 -8.78 -8.31 0.29
C GLU A 29 -8.12 -7.05 0.90
N SER A 30 -7.20 -7.29 1.82
CA SER A 30 -6.26 -6.27 2.29
C SER A 30 -4.98 -6.35 1.44
N TYR A 31 -4.45 -5.20 1.06
CA TYR A 31 -3.26 -5.08 0.24
C TYR A 31 -2.10 -4.61 1.10
N ALA A 32 -1.04 -5.41 1.17
CA ALA A 32 0.21 -5.00 1.79
C ALA A 32 0.77 -3.77 1.07
N THR A 33 1.06 -2.72 1.82
CA THR A 33 1.60 -1.46 1.33
C THR A 33 2.76 -1.03 2.21
N GLU A 34 3.78 -0.45 1.58
CA GLU A 34 4.92 0.11 2.27
C GLU A 34 5.11 1.59 1.92
N LEU A 35 5.37 2.40 2.94
CA LEU A 35 5.68 3.82 2.84
C LEU A 35 7.07 4.11 3.40
N THR A 36 7.81 4.95 2.68
CA THR A 36 9.04 5.57 3.15
C THR A 36 8.76 7.04 3.47
N ILE A 37 8.94 7.42 4.72
CA ILE A 37 8.71 8.78 5.22
C ILE A 37 10.05 9.42 5.53
N TYR A 38 10.29 10.58 4.94
CA TYR A 38 11.43 11.44 5.26
C TYR A 38 10.96 12.57 6.15
N ALA A 39 11.62 12.74 7.30
CA ALA A 39 11.25 13.74 8.28
C ALA A 39 12.48 14.39 8.92
N ASN A 40 12.32 15.60 9.44
CA ASN A 40 13.26 16.16 10.42
C ASN A 40 12.99 15.48 11.76
N ASN A 41 13.99 14.79 12.32
CA ASN A 41 13.81 14.02 13.54
C ASN A 41 13.46 14.93 14.71
N ARG A 42 12.40 14.57 15.44
CA ARG A 42 12.02 15.21 16.70
C ARG A 42 11.43 14.19 17.67
N MET A 43 11.43 14.57 18.94
CA MET A 43 10.74 13.81 19.97
C MET A 43 9.25 13.70 19.63
N GLY A 44 8.68 12.50 19.81
CA GLY A 44 7.28 12.20 19.54
C GLY A 44 6.94 11.92 18.07
N GLN A 45 7.89 12.03 17.13
CA GLN A 45 7.60 11.84 15.70
C GLN A 45 6.98 10.47 15.38
N ILE A 46 7.54 9.40 15.97
CA ILE A 46 7.03 8.04 15.79
C ILE A 46 5.63 7.89 16.41
N VAL A 47 5.42 8.48 17.58
CA VAL A 47 4.12 8.43 18.28
C VAL A 47 3.03 9.10 17.45
N ASP A 48 3.32 10.27 16.86
CA ASP A 48 2.36 10.99 16.02
C ASP A 48 2.00 10.18 14.76
N ILE A 49 2.98 9.52 14.15
CA ILE A 49 2.76 8.65 12.98
C ILE A 49 1.94 7.42 13.37
N SER A 50 2.33 6.70 14.42
CA SER A 50 1.60 5.54 14.92
C SER A 50 0.17 5.90 15.29
N LYS A 51 -0.05 7.06 15.92
CA LYS A 51 -1.39 7.54 16.26
C LYS A 51 -2.26 7.74 15.02
N VAL A 52 -1.73 8.35 13.96
CA VAL A 52 -2.48 8.50 12.70
C VAL A 52 -2.89 7.13 12.16
N LEU A 53 -2.01 6.13 12.18
CA LEU A 53 -2.35 4.79 11.68
C LEU A 53 -3.41 4.11 12.56
N THR A 54 -3.24 4.14 13.88
CA THR A 54 -4.18 3.54 14.84
C THR A 54 -5.56 4.23 14.82
N ASP A 55 -5.61 5.56 14.73
CA ASP A 55 -6.86 6.33 14.65
C ASP A 55 -7.67 5.98 13.38
N ASN A 56 -6.98 5.52 12.33
CA ASN A 56 -7.59 5.03 11.09
C ASN A 56 -7.82 3.51 11.06
N LYS A 57 -7.61 2.82 12.19
CA LYS A 57 -7.76 1.36 12.33
C LYS A 57 -6.89 0.55 11.37
N ILE A 58 -5.69 1.07 11.09
CA ILE A 58 -4.69 0.38 10.26
C ILE A 58 -3.75 -0.37 11.17
N ASP A 59 -3.63 -1.66 10.93
CA ASP A 59 -2.66 -2.49 11.63
C ASP A 59 -1.28 -2.37 11.00
N ILE A 60 -0.26 -2.21 11.85
CA ILE A 60 1.12 -1.97 11.41
C ILE A 60 1.85 -3.31 11.44
N SER A 61 2.22 -3.82 10.27
CA SER A 61 2.99 -5.06 10.15
C SER A 61 4.46 -4.84 10.52
N SER A 62 5.04 -3.71 10.12
CA SER A 62 6.41 -3.37 10.47
C SER A 62 6.66 -1.86 10.48
N MET A 63 7.57 -1.40 11.34
CA MET A 63 8.06 -0.03 11.34
C MET A 63 9.55 -0.01 11.67
N ASN A 64 10.35 0.54 10.76
CA ASN A 64 11.77 0.80 10.97
C ASN A 64 12.04 2.31 10.89
N SER A 65 12.86 2.83 11.79
CA SER A 65 13.28 4.22 11.76
C SER A 65 14.78 4.32 11.89
N ARG A 66 15.39 5.11 11.01
CA ARG A 66 16.81 5.44 11.05
C ARG A 66 16.99 6.94 11.00
N THR A 67 17.70 7.48 11.99
CA THR A 67 18.10 8.89 11.99
C THR A 67 19.53 9.02 11.50
N ALA A 68 19.75 9.84 10.48
CA ALA A 68 21.06 10.20 9.98
C ALA A 68 21.71 11.30 10.87
N LYS A 69 23.03 11.43 10.77
CA LYS A 69 23.81 12.42 11.57
C LYS A 69 23.39 13.88 11.34
N ASN A 70 22.77 14.17 10.21
CA ASN A 70 22.24 15.50 9.88
C ASN A 70 20.86 15.78 10.50
N GLY A 71 20.35 14.89 11.35
CA GLY A 71 19.05 15.04 12.02
C GLY A 71 17.85 14.65 11.15
N LYS A 72 18.05 14.13 9.94
CA LYS A 72 16.95 13.61 9.11
C LYS A 72 16.65 12.15 9.48
N ALA A 73 15.38 11.85 9.69
CA ALA A 73 14.88 10.50 9.89
C ALA A 73 14.30 9.95 8.59
N THR A 74 14.60 8.69 8.31
CA THR A 74 13.92 7.87 7.31
C THR A 74 13.14 6.80 8.07
N ILE A 75 11.84 6.74 7.85
CA ILE A 75 10.93 5.82 8.53
C ILE A 75 10.25 4.96 7.46
N ASN A 76 10.51 3.66 7.49
CA ASN A 76 9.87 2.68 6.63
C ASN A 76 8.74 2.01 7.41
N ILE A 77 7.54 1.98 6.84
CA ILE A 77 6.35 1.43 7.49
C ILE A 77 5.65 0.51 6.52
N SER A 78 5.39 -0.72 6.94
CA SER A 78 4.58 -1.70 6.23
C SER A 78 3.27 -1.91 6.97
N PHE A 79 2.16 -1.85 6.24
CA PHE A 79 0.81 -2.02 6.78
C PHE A 79 -0.14 -2.52 5.68
N GLU A 80 -1.35 -2.90 6.07
CA GLU A 80 -2.38 -3.36 5.15
C GLU A 80 -3.48 -2.32 4.96
N ILE A 81 -3.95 -2.17 3.72
CA ILE A 81 -5.06 -1.26 3.34
C ILE A 81 -6.15 -2.02 2.61
N LYS A 82 -7.39 -1.53 2.65
CA LYS A 82 -8.50 -2.14 1.90
C LYS A 82 -8.71 -1.50 0.54
N SER A 83 -8.22 -0.28 0.35
CA SER A 83 -8.47 0.50 -0.87
C SER A 83 -7.39 1.55 -1.12
N ARG A 84 -7.32 2.03 -2.37
CA ARG A 84 -6.40 3.12 -2.75
C ARG A 84 -6.80 4.45 -2.12
N GLU A 85 -8.09 4.66 -1.91
CA GLU A 85 -8.68 5.82 -1.26
C GLU A 85 -8.19 5.94 0.18
N GLU A 86 -8.21 4.82 0.91
CA GLU A 86 -7.68 4.72 2.28
C GLU A 86 -6.21 5.12 2.32
N LEU A 87 -5.38 4.59 1.42
CA LEU A 87 -3.97 4.96 1.32
C LEU A 87 -3.77 6.46 1.09
N ASN A 88 -4.52 7.06 0.17
CA ASN A 88 -4.40 8.48 -0.13
C ASN A 88 -4.81 9.35 1.07
N ASP A 89 -5.85 8.97 1.80
CA ASP A 89 -6.29 9.66 3.02
C ASP A 89 -5.22 9.58 4.12
N ILE A 90 -4.63 8.40 4.34
CA ILE A 90 -3.53 8.20 5.29
C ILE A 90 -2.33 9.08 4.92
N ILE A 91 -1.89 9.06 3.66
CA ILE A 91 -0.78 9.90 3.19
C ILE A 91 -1.09 11.38 3.44
N GLY A 92 -2.33 11.81 3.17
CA GLY A 92 -2.78 13.18 3.44
C GLY A 92 -2.72 13.55 4.91
N LYS A 93 -3.11 12.64 5.81
CA LYS A 93 -3.05 12.83 7.27
C LYS A 93 -1.61 12.85 7.78
N LEU A 94 -0.78 11.91 7.32
CA LEU A 94 0.64 11.85 7.68
C LEU A 94 1.35 13.15 7.29
N LYS A 95 1.15 13.67 6.07
CA LYS A 95 1.75 14.94 5.62
C LYS A 95 1.45 16.15 6.51
N LYS A 96 0.38 16.12 7.33
CA LYS A 96 0.05 17.19 8.28
C LYS A 96 0.88 17.12 9.57
N ILE A 97 1.56 16.01 9.83
CA ILE A 97 2.43 15.87 10.99
C ILE A 97 3.63 16.79 10.83
N GLN A 98 3.84 17.67 11.81
CA GLN A 98 4.98 18.57 11.84
C GLN A 98 6.29 17.78 11.73
N GLY A 99 7.16 18.21 10.83
CA GLY A 99 8.49 17.63 10.62
C GLY A 99 8.56 16.65 9.45
N ILE A 100 7.43 16.20 8.88
CA ILE A 100 7.45 15.42 7.64
C ILE A 100 7.86 16.32 6.48
N ILE A 101 8.83 15.84 5.71
CA ILE A 101 9.37 16.50 4.51
C ILE A 101 8.73 15.86 3.27
N GLU A 102 8.74 14.53 3.22
CA GLU A 102 8.30 13.78 2.04
C GLU A 102 7.80 12.39 2.45
N ILE A 103 6.86 11.85 1.65
CA ILE A 103 6.35 10.49 1.79
C ILE A 103 6.35 9.86 0.40
N GLU A 104 7.04 8.75 0.27
CA GLU A 104 7.10 7.95 -0.94
C GLU A 104 6.45 6.58 -0.70
N ARG A 105 5.80 6.04 -1.73
CA ARG A 105 5.41 4.63 -1.73
C ARG A 105 6.63 3.82 -2.13
N ALA A 106 6.96 2.78 -1.37
CA ALA A 106 8.01 1.86 -1.81
C ALA A 106 7.55 1.23 -3.13
N LYS A 107 8.35 1.41 -4.18
CA LYS A 107 8.16 0.67 -5.43
C LYS A 107 8.73 -0.72 -5.17
N GLY A 108 7.85 -1.70 -5.07
CA GLY A 108 8.21 -3.11 -5.26
C GLY A 108 8.63 -3.37 -6.70
#